data_AF-A0A6I5NLK4-F1
#
_entry.id   AF-A0A6I5NLK4-F1
#
_cell.length_a   1.000
_cell.length_b   1.000
_cell.length_c   1.000
_cell.angle_alpha   90.00
_cell.angle_beta   90.00
_cell.angle_gamma   90.00
#
_symmetry.space_group_name_H-M   'P 1'
#
loop_
_entity.id
_entity.type
_entity.pdbx_description
1 polymer ?
#
loop_
_entity_poly.entity_id
_entity_poly.type
_entity_poly.pdbx_seq_one_letter_code
_entity_poly.pdbx_strand_id
1 'polypeptide(L)'
;MIRRDAIVGIGGFDEDIYGADDWDLFIRLAKQAPVAVSPHHEVYYRIVKGSGSAQVEKIEQGCLKVVNKAFKIAPLELQPLQNKSLGIVYQYLCFRTLEEAAQQSSGLQAIRYFNKSYRCSPELWGFPTLSKFFLRAFIIALLPPKLSRVITIKMRQCFS
;
A
#
# COMPACT_ATOMS: atom_id res chain seq x y z
N MET A 1 6.16 19.85 2.90
CA MET A 1 6.57 20.48 4.18
C MET A 1 5.31 20.78 4.99
N ILE A 2 5.33 20.61 6.32
CA ILE A 2 4.16 20.88 7.18
C ILE A 2 4.58 21.89 8.26
N ARG A 3 3.73 22.88 8.55
CA ARG A 3 3.98 23.82 9.67
C ARG A 3 3.87 23.08 11.00
N ARG A 4 4.79 23.35 11.92
CA ARG A 4 4.81 22.74 13.26
C ARG A 4 3.48 22.91 13.99
N ASP A 5 2.91 24.10 13.97
CA ASP A 5 1.66 24.42 14.66
C ASP A 5 0.48 23.57 14.15
N ALA A 6 0.48 23.19 12.87
CA ALA A 6 -0.54 22.31 12.31
C ALA A 6 -0.43 20.88 12.86
N ILE A 7 0.80 20.35 13.00
CA ILE A 7 1.04 19.03 13.59
C ILE A 7 0.63 19.03 15.07
N VAL A 8 1.01 20.08 15.81
CA VAL A 8 0.63 20.24 17.23
C VAL A 8 -0.90 20.36 17.37
N GLY A 9 -1.55 21.11 16.48
CA GLY A 9 -3.00 21.31 16.47
C GLY A 9 -3.83 20.05 16.21
N ILE A 10 -3.25 19.01 15.59
CA ILE A 10 -3.89 17.69 15.44
C ILE A 10 -3.45 16.66 16.49
N GLY A 11 -2.56 17.04 17.41
CA GLY A 11 -2.04 16.14 18.46
C GLY A 11 -0.90 15.21 18.01
N GLY A 12 -0.24 15.47 16.89
CA GLY A 12 0.88 14.65 16.41
C GLY A 12 0.45 13.32 15.77
N PHE A 13 1.34 12.33 15.79
CA PHE A 13 1.08 10.98 15.28
C PHE A 13 0.20 10.18 16.23
N ASP A 14 -0.58 9.25 15.68
CA ASP A 14 -1.29 8.23 16.47
C ASP A 14 -0.35 7.03 16.64
N GLU A 15 0.26 6.91 17.82
CA GLU A 15 1.28 5.89 18.12
C GLU A 15 0.73 4.45 18.10
N ASP A 16 -0.60 4.30 18.12
CA ASP A 16 -1.25 3.00 18.01
C ASP A 16 -1.45 2.55 16.54
N ILE A 17 -0.97 3.31 15.55
CA ILE A 17 -1.03 2.96 14.13
C ILE A 17 0.36 2.54 13.66
N TYR A 18 0.47 1.30 13.21
CA TYR A 18 1.73 0.77 12.67
C TYR A 18 1.75 0.84 11.13
N GLY A 19 2.74 1.51 10.55
CA GLY A 19 3.07 1.44 9.12
C GLY A 19 2.14 2.18 8.16
N ALA A 20 1.16 2.92 8.70
CA ALA A 20 0.25 3.81 7.97
C ALA A 20 -0.09 5.07 8.80
N ASP A 21 0.72 5.35 9.81
CA ASP A 21 0.62 6.50 10.73
C ASP A 21 0.78 7.84 9.99
N ASP A 22 1.59 7.85 8.94
CA ASP A 22 1.70 8.97 8.00
C ASP A 22 0.36 9.26 7.28
N TRP A 23 -0.36 8.23 6.84
CA TRP A 23 -1.66 8.41 6.19
C TRP A 23 -2.69 9.00 7.15
N ASP A 24 -2.76 8.51 8.40
CA ASP A 24 -3.64 9.09 9.43
C ASP A 24 -3.30 10.56 9.70
N LEU A 25 -2.00 10.89 9.81
CA LEU A 25 -1.53 12.25 10.00
C LEU A 25 -2.00 13.16 8.86
N PHE A 26 -1.75 12.78 7.60
CA PHE A 26 -2.10 13.61 6.45
C PHE A 26 -3.61 13.77 6.25
N ILE A 27 -4.41 12.73 6.53
CA ILE A 27 -5.87 12.83 6.49
C ILE A 27 -6.37 13.83 7.54
N ARG A 28 -5.83 13.80 8.77
CA ARG A 28 -6.19 14.76 9.82
C ARG A 28 -5.75 16.18 9.49
N LEU A 29 -4.58 16.37 8.89
CA LEU A 29 -4.10 17.68 8.42
C LEU A 29 -4.99 18.23 7.30
N ALA A 30 -5.35 17.40 6.32
CA ALA A 30 -6.18 17.80 5.17
C ALA A 30 -7.58 18.27 5.59
N LYS A 31 -8.07 17.85 6.76
CA LYS A 31 -9.32 18.35 7.35
C LYS A 31 -9.19 19.79 7.88
N GLN A 32 -7.99 20.22 8.29
CA GLN A 32 -7.78 21.53 8.90
C GLN A 32 -7.28 22.59 7.91
N ALA A 33 -6.57 22.18 6.87
CA ALA A 33 -5.95 23.11 5.93
C ALA A 33 -5.90 22.53 4.51
N PRO A 34 -5.95 23.38 3.46
CA PRO A 34 -5.68 22.97 2.09
C PRO A 34 -4.30 22.35 1.94
N VAL A 35 -4.21 21.31 1.11
CA VAL A 35 -2.93 20.68 0.74
C VAL A 35 -2.40 21.34 -0.53
N ALA A 36 -1.24 22.00 -0.43
CA ALA A 36 -0.53 22.52 -1.59
C ALA A 36 0.34 21.43 -2.24
N VAL A 37 0.35 21.38 -3.57
CA VAL A 37 1.12 20.40 -4.34
C VAL A 37 2.15 21.13 -5.19
N SER A 38 3.42 20.72 -5.08
CA SER A 38 4.50 21.16 -5.98
C SER A 38 4.52 20.25 -7.21
N PRO A 39 4.60 20.78 -8.44
CA PRO A 39 4.68 19.96 -9.65
C PRO A 39 6.07 19.33 -9.85
N HIS A 40 7.05 19.68 -9.01
CA HIS A 40 8.43 19.21 -9.13
C HIS A 40 8.71 18.02 -8.20
N HIS A 41 9.54 17.09 -8.67
CA HIS A 41 10.03 15.99 -7.84
C HIS A 41 11.09 16.50 -6.85
N GLU A 42 10.72 16.62 -5.57
CA GLU A 42 11.60 17.16 -4.52
C GLU A 42 12.26 16.08 -3.65
N VAL A 43 11.85 14.81 -3.79
CA VAL A 43 12.29 13.73 -2.89
C VAL A 43 12.70 12.48 -3.67
N TYR A 44 13.88 11.95 -3.35
CA TYR A 44 14.31 10.60 -3.76
C TYR A 44 14.12 9.64 -2.59
N TYR A 45 13.27 8.64 -2.78
CA TYR A 45 13.02 7.62 -1.77
C TYR A 45 14.04 6.48 -1.89
N ARG A 46 14.76 6.19 -0.79
CA ARG A 46 15.67 5.04 -0.74
C ARG A 46 14.92 3.79 -0.33
N ILE A 47 14.98 2.75 -1.16
CA ILE A 47 14.41 1.44 -0.85
C ILE A 47 15.51 0.56 -0.24
N VAL A 48 15.40 0.24 1.06
CA VAL A 48 16.30 -0.69 1.75
C VAL A 48 15.57 -2.01 2.04
N LYS A 49 16.18 -3.13 1.62
CA LYS A 49 15.66 -4.48 1.90
C LYS A 49 15.64 -4.75 3.41
N GLY A 50 14.55 -5.32 3.92
CA GLY A 50 14.41 -5.65 5.34
C GLY A 50 14.09 -4.45 6.25
N SER A 51 13.66 -3.32 5.69
CA SER A 51 13.06 -2.22 6.46
C SER A 51 11.74 -2.64 7.11
N GLY A 52 11.16 -1.83 8.02
CA GLY A 52 9.92 -2.12 8.77
C GLY A 52 8.68 -2.50 7.92
N SER A 53 8.82 -2.38 6.60
CA SER A 53 7.89 -2.77 5.54
C SER A 53 7.80 -4.28 5.25
N ALA A 54 8.46 -5.14 6.02
CA ALA A 54 8.43 -6.61 5.88
C ALA A 54 7.28 -7.31 6.64
N GLN A 55 6.58 -6.60 7.53
CA GLN A 55 5.46 -7.15 8.33
C GLN A 55 4.11 -6.76 7.70
N VAL A 56 3.82 -7.35 6.54
CA VAL A 56 2.66 -6.97 5.70
C VAL A 56 1.33 -7.09 6.45
N GLU A 57 1.18 -8.04 7.36
CA GLU A 57 -0.02 -8.20 8.19
C GLU A 57 -0.20 -7.06 9.19
N LYS A 58 0.88 -6.56 9.81
CA LYS A 58 0.80 -5.40 10.71
C LYS A 58 0.46 -4.13 9.95
N ILE A 59 1.01 -3.99 8.74
CA ILE A 59 0.68 -2.88 7.84
C ILE A 59 -0.79 -2.96 7.42
N GLU A 60 -1.31 -4.16 7.10
CA GLU A 60 -2.73 -4.37 6.82
C GLU A 60 -3.60 -3.87 7.99
N GLN A 61 -3.27 -4.26 9.22
CA GLN A 61 -4.00 -3.80 10.41
C GLN A 61 -3.94 -2.27 10.57
N GLY A 62 -2.77 -1.67 10.39
CA GLY A 62 -2.57 -0.23 10.43
C GLY A 62 -3.43 0.48 9.38
N CYS A 63 -3.31 0.11 8.11
CA CYS A 63 -4.10 0.66 7.02
C CYS A 63 -5.62 0.54 7.27
N LEU A 64 -6.10 -0.62 7.73
CA LEU A 64 -7.52 -0.81 8.03
C LEU A 64 -7.98 0.10 9.19
N LYS A 65 -7.15 0.28 10.21
CA LYS A 65 -7.43 1.20 11.31
C LYS A 65 -7.55 2.65 10.81
N VAL A 66 -6.63 3.09 9.94
CA VAL A 66 -6.66 4.41 9.30
C VAL A 66 -7.95 4.61 8.50
N VAL A 67 -8.27 3.67 7.60
CA VAL A 67 -9.49 3.75 6.77
C VAL A 67 -10.72 3.80 7.66
N ASN A 68 -10.85 2.91 8.64
CA ASN A 68 -12.01 2.88 9.53
C ASN A 68 -12.14 4.19 10.32
N LYS A 69 -11.03 4.73 10.86
CA LYS A 69 -11.02 5.98 11.62
C LYS A 69 -11.41 7.18 10.73
N ALA A 70 -10.87 7.26 9.52
CA ALA A 70 -11.16 8.32 8.56
C ALA A 70 -12.64 8.32 8.14
N PHE A 71 -13.18 7.16 7.75
CA PHE A 71 -14.56 7.05 7.24
C PHE A 71 -15.62 7.09 8.34
N LYS A 72 -15.29 6.81 9.60
CA LYS A 72 -16.19 7.00 10.74
C LYS A 72 -16.64 8.47 10.91
N ILE A 73 -15.79 9.41 10.52
CA ILE A 73 -16.06 10.86 10.63
C ILE A 73 -16.16 11.56 9.28
N ALA A 74 -16.09 10.82 8.17
CA ALA A 74 -16.12 11.39 6.85
C ALA A 74 -17.54 11.88 6.50
N PRO A 75 -17.65 13.06 5.84
CA PRO A 75 -18.92 13.52 5.25
C PRO A 75 -19.54 12.47 4.32
N LEU A 76 -20.87 12.53 4.17
CA LEU A 76 -21.63 11.53 3.41
C LEU A 76 -21.18 11.47 1.94
N GLU A 77 -20.77 12.60 1.38
CA GLU A 77 -20.29 12.76 0.01
C GLU A 77 -19.00 11.96 -0.25
N LEU A 78 -18.20 11.71 0.79
CA LEU A 78 -16.96 10.95 0.68
C LEU A 78 -17.13 9.47 0.98
N GLN A 79 -18.23 9.04 1.63
CA GLN A 79 -18.47 7.64 1.97
C GLN A 79 -18.34 6.66 0.78
N PRO A 80 -18.75 7.00 -0.45
CA PRO A 80 -18.54 6.13 -1.62
C PRO A 80 -17.05 5.80 -1.90
N LEU A 81 -16.11 6.62 -1.42
CA LEU A 81 -14.67 6.41 -1.60
C LEU A 81 -14.08 5.35 -0.64
N GLN A 82 -14.84 4.85 0.33
CA GLN A 82 -14.32 3.87 1.29
C GLN A 82 -13.85 2.59 0.61
N ASN A 83 -14.68 2.04 -0.28
CA ASN A 83 -14.32 0.85 -1.05
C ASN A 83 -13.10 1.14 -1.94
N LYS A 84 -13.04 2.32 -2.57
CA LYS A 84 -11.86 2.74 -3.35
C LYS A 84 -10.58 2.77 -2.51
N SER A 85 -10.67 3.30 -1.30
CA SER A 85 -9.54 3.37 -0.36
C SER A 85 -9.07 1.98 0.05
N LEU A 86 -10.00 1.06 0.35
CA LEU A 86 -9.68 -0.34 0.63
C LEU A 86 -9.07 -1.05 -0.59
N GLY A 87 -9.57 -0.78 -1.79
CA GLY A 87 -9.01 -1.31 -3.04
C GLY A 87 -7.55 -0.93 -3.21
N ILE A 88 -7.21 0.33 -2.97
CA ILE A 88 -5.84 0.87 -3.03
C ILE A 88 -4.95 0.24 -1.94
N VAL A 89 -5.44 0.15 -0.70
CA VAL A 89 -4.72 -0.53 0.41
C VAL A 89 -4.34 -1.96 0.00
N TYR A 90 -5.30 -2.74 -0.47
CA TYR A 90 -5.05 -4.12 -0.81
C TYR A 90 -4.22 -4.28 -2.08
N GLN A 91 -4.30 -3.35 -3.04
CA GLN A 91 -3.39 -3.34 -4.19
C GLN A 91 -1.95 -3.07 -3.75
N TYR A 92 -1.73 -2.11 -2.86
CA TYR A 92 -0.42 -1.84 -2.27
C TYR A 92 0.13 -3.07 -1.55
N LEU A 93 -0.64 -3.67 -0.63
CA LEU A 93 -0.22 -4.87 0.12
C LEU A 93 0.09 -6.04 -0.82
N CYS A 94 -0.71 -6.20 -1.88
CA CYS A 94 -0.51 -7.19 -2.92
C CYS A 94 0.88 -7.05 -3.58
N PHE A 95 1.21 -5.85 -4.08
CA PHE A 95 2.52 -5.61 -4.69
C PHE A 95 3.66 -5.75 -3.67
N ARG A 96 3.53 -5.15 -2.48
CA ARG A 96 4.54 -5.24 -1.41
C ARG A 96 4.86 -6.70 -1.05
N THR A 97 3.85 -7.55 -0.94
CA THR A 97 4.02 -8.99 -0.65
C THR A 97 4.89 -9.68 -1.71
N LEU A 98 4.70 -9.35 -3.00
CA LEU A 98 5.50 -9.91 -4.09
C LEU A 98 6.91 -9.32 -4.15
N GLU A 99 7.10 -8.06 -3.75
CA GLU A 99 8.42 -7.42 -3.76
C GLU A 99 9.36 -7.95 -2.68
N GLU A 100 8.82 -8.21 -1.48
CA GLU A 100 9.55 -8.76 -0.33
C GLU A 100 9.45 -10.29 -0.26
N ALA A 101 8.98 -10.96 -1.31
CA ALA A 101 8.74 -12.39 -1.32
C ALA A 101 10.02 -13.18 -0.96
N ALA A 102 10.03 -13.73 0.26
CA ALA A 102 11.10 -14.58 0.77
C ALA A 102 10.70 -16.06 0.80
N GLN A 103 9.41 -16.35 0.70
CA GLN A 103 8.82 -17.68 0.82
C GLN A 103 7.74 -17.89 -0.25
N GLN A 104 7.41 -19.15 -0.54
CA GLN A 104 6.36 -19.50 -1.51
C GLN A 104 4.96 -19.06 -1.06
N SER A 105 4.74 -19.04 0.27
CA SER A 105 3.51 -18.54 0.90
C SER A 105 3.18 -17.09 0.50
N SER A 106 4.19 -16.28 0.18
CA SER A 106 4.01 -14.90 -0.30
C SER A 106 3.18 -14.83 -1.59
N GLY A 107 3.27 -15.85 -2.47
CA GLY A 107 2.43 -15.91 -3.68
C GLY A 107 0.95 -16.07 -3.34
N LEU A 108 0.62 -16.98 -2.42
CA LEU A 108 -0.75 -17.19 -1.95
C LEU A 108 -1.31 -15.98 -1.19
N GLN A 109 -0.48 -15.37 -0.34
CA GLN A 109 -0.84 -14.14 0.37
C GLN A 109 -1.12 -12.97 -0.60
N ALA A 110 -0.31 -12.82 -1.65
CA ALA A 110 -0.54 -11.82 -2.68
C ALA A 110 -1.85 -12.07 -3.44
N ILE A 111 -2.18 -13.32 -3.77
CA ILE A 111 -3.47 -13.69 -4.38
C ILE A 111 -4.64 -13.35 -3.43
N ARG A 112 -4.49 -13.56 -2.12
CA ARG A 112 -5.50 -13.17 -1.12
C ARG A 112 -5.73 -11.66 -1.15
N TYR A 113 -4.67 -10.85 -1.17
CA TYR A 113 -4.80 -9.39 -1.26
C TYR A 113 -5.36 -8.92 -2.60
N PHE A 114 -4.97 -9.56 -3.71
CA PHE A 114 -5.57 -9.32 -5.01
C PHE A 114 -7.10 -9.49 -4.97
N ASN A 115 -7.58 -10.62 -4.43
CA ASN A 115 -9.02 -10.88 -4.34
C ASN A 115 -9.76 -9.81 -3.52
N LYS A 116 -9.17 -9.33 -2.42
CA LYS A 116 -9.75 -8.23 -1.64
C LYS A 116 -9.75 -6.92 -2.44
N SER A 117 -8.64 -6.58 -3.09
CA SER A 117 -8.52 -5.36 -3.90
C SER A 117 -9.52 -5.35 -5.06
N TYR A 118 -9.61 -6.43 -5.82
CA TYR A 118 -10.49 -6.56 -6.98
C TYR A 118 -11.98 -6.49 -6.60
N ARG A 119 -12.36 -7.05 -5.44
CA ARG A 119 -13.73 -6.93 -4.92
C ARG A 119 -14.11 -5.51 -4.53
N CYS A 120 -13.15 -4.74 -4.00
CA CYS A 120 -13.37 -3.36 -3.57
C CYS A 120 -13.31 -2.36 -4.73
N SER A 121 -12.40 -2.57 -5.69
CA SER A 121 -12.11 -1.62 -6.77
C SER A 121 -11.50 -2.32 -7.99
N PRO A 122 -12.34 -2.99 -8.81
CA PRO A 122 -11.86 -3.68 -10.01
C PRO A 122 -11.22 -2.74 -11.03
N GLU A 123 -11.58 -1.45 -11.03
CA GLU A 123 -11.02 -0.42 -11.91
C GLU A 123 -9.51 -0.18 -11.72
N LEU A 124 -8.94 -0.60 -10.58
CA LEU A 124 -7.50 -0.51 -10.33
C LEU A 124 -6.67 -1.53 -11.14
N TRP A 125 -7.33 -2.51 -11.77
CA TRP A 125 -6.70 -3.67 -12.35
C TRP A 125 -6.93 -3.75 -13.87
N GLY A 126 -6.14 -3.00 -14.63
CA GLY A 126 -6.10 -3.11 -16.09
C GLY A 126 -5.43 -4.40 -16.58
N PHE A 127 -5.73 -4.82 -17.82
CA PHE A 127 -5.20 -6.04 -18.44
C PHE A 127 -3.67 -6.22 -18.35
N PRO A 128 -2.81 -5.22 -18.67
CA PRO A 128 -1.37 -5.39 -18.57
C PRO A 128 -0.87 -5.49 -17.11
N THR A 129 -1.58 -4.88 -16.16
CA THR A 129 -1.23 -4.96 -14.73
C THR A 129 -1.58 -6.33 -14.17
N LEU A 130 -2.76 -6.84 -14.52
CA LEU A 130 -3.25 -8.16 -14.13
C LEU A 130 -2.33 -9.28 -14.62
N SER A 131 -1.99 -9.29 -15.91
CA SER A 131 -1.18 -10.36 -16.50
C SER A 131 0.22 -10.45 -15.87
N LYS A 132 0.89 -9.30 -15.68
CA LYS A 132 2.20 -9.23 -15.02
C LYS A 132 2.12 -9.66 -13.56
N PHE A 133 1.04 -9.28 -12.85
CA PHE A 133 0.81 -9.68 -11.48
C PHE A 133 0.68 -11.21 -11.35
N PHE A 134 -0.24 -11.83 -12.10
CA PHE A 134 -0.48 -13.26 -12.00
C PHE A 134 0.73 -14.09 -12.40
N LEU A 135 1.47 -13.65 -13.43
CA LEU A 135 2.73 -14.30 -13.81
C LEU A 135 3.73 -14.32 -12.66
N ARG A 136 3.95 -13.18 -11.99
CA ARG A 136 4.84 -13.09 -10.82
C ARG A 136 4.34 -13.93 -9.64
N ALA A 137 3.05 -13.85 -9.32
CA ALA A 137 2.45 -14.59 -8.21
C ALA A 137 2.58 -16.10 -8.41
N PHE A 138 2.33 -16.58 -9.63
CA PHE A 138 2.46 -17.99 -10.00
C PHE A 138 3.91 -18.49 -9.90
N ILE A 139 4.87 -17.70 -10.43
CA ILE A 139 6.30 -18.00 -10.32
C ILE A 139 6.72 -18.13 -8.85
N ILE A 140 6.29 -17.22 -7.99
CA ILE A 140 6.64 -17.22 -6.57
C ILE A 140 5.97 -18.39 -5.82
N ALA A 141 4.71 -18.72 -6.16
CA ALA A 141 3.97 -19.79 -5.51
C ALA A 141 4.52 -21.19 -5.85
N LEU A 142 4.97 -21.42 -7.09
CA LEU A 142 5.37 -22.75 -7.55
C LEU A 142 6.87 -23.04 -7.48
N LEU A 143 7.72 -22.06 -7.71
CA LEU A 143 9.17 -22.29 -7.77
C LEU A 143 9.82 -22.17 -6.38
N PRO A 144 10.90 -22.92 -6.11
CA PRO A 144 11.68 -22.73 -4.89
C PRO A 144 12.20 -21.28 -4.77
N PRO A 145 12.30 -20.71 -3.55
CA PRO A 145 12.63 -19.29 -3.35
C PRO A 145 13.91 -18.81 -4.05
N LYS A 146 14.92 -19.68 -4.20
CA LYS A 146 16.16 -19.36 -4.91
C LYS A 146 15.93 -19.14 -6.42
N LEU A 147 15.11 -19.99 -7.04
CA LEU A 147 14.80 -19.94 -8.48
C LEU A 147 13.83 -18.80 -8.80
N SER A 148 12.76 -18.66 -8.00
CA SER A 148 11.78 -17.58 -8.18
C SER A 148 12.43 -16.20 -8.08
N ARG A 149 13.36 -16.00 -7.14
CA ARG A 149 14.08 -14.73 -6.98
C ARG A 149 14.91 -14.35 -8.21
N VAL A 150 15.64 -15.30 -8.81
CA VAL A 150 16.45 -15.04 -10.01
C VAL A 150 15.57 -14.65 -11.20
N ILE A 151 14.49 -15.38 -11.42
CA ILE A 151 13.56 -15.13 -12.54
C ILE A 151 12.87 -13.78 -12.36
N THR A 152 12.43 -13.47 -11.14
CA THR A 152 11.68 -12.26 -10.83
C THR A 152 12.54 -10.99 -10.92
N ILE A 153 13.85 -11.08 -10.62
CA ILE A 153 14.80 -9.98 -10.84
C ILE A 153 15.00 -9.71 -12.33
N LYS A 154 15.21 -10.76 -13.14
CA LYS A 154 15.37 -10.62 -14.60
C LYS A 154 14.12 -10.02 -15.26
N MET A 155 12.92 -10.47 -14.85
CA MET A 155 11.67 -9.89 -15.34
C MET A 155 11.59 -8.39 -15.06
N ARG A 156 12.01 -7.92 -13.87
CA ARG A 156 11.97 -6.48 -13.54
C ARG A 156 12.86 -5.65 -14.49
N GLN A 157 13.98 -6.20 -14.96
CA GLN A 157 14.90 -5.54 -15.89
C GLN A 157 14.40 -5.52 -17.34
N CYS A 158 13.59 -6.49 -17.77
CA CYS A 158 13.05 -6.55 -19.13
C CYS A 158 11.77 -5.73 -19.35
N PHE A 159 11.14 -5.25 -18.27
CA PHE A 159 9.83 -4.59 -18.31
C PHE A 159 9.84 -3.19 -17.67
N SER A 160 11.02 -2.55 -17.56
CA SER A 160 11.16 -1.13 -17.19
C SER A 160 10.92 -0.24 -18.40
#